data_AF-A0A2V6G9M1-F1
#
_entry.id   AF-A0A2V6G9M1-F1
#
_cell.length_a   1.000
_cell.length_b   1.000
_cell.length_c   1.000
_cell.angle_alpha   90.00
_cell.angle_beta   90.00
_cell.angle_gamma   90.00
#
_symmetry.space_group_name_H-M   'P 1'
#
loop_
_entity.id
_entity.type
_entity.pdbx_description
1 polymer ?
#
loop_
_entity_poly.entity_id
_entity_poly.type
_entity_poly.pdbx_seq_one_letter_code
_entity_poly.pdbx_strand_id
1 'polypeptide(L)'
;MTATPQGSPSPLTAPAECADEIFLEGPRSRFEEFITLLRVMRDFLRGFRVLHFVGPCVTVFGSARVKIDSPYYELARKMGAAIARLGFTVMTGGGPGIMEAANRGAKDVGGRSVGCNIELASEQAANPYLDRCVRMHYFFVRKALLVKYSYAFVVMPGGAGTLDELFEAVTLIQTGKIKNFPIVIMGTDYWKELIGFID
;
A
#
# COMPACT_ATOMS: atom_id res chain seq x y z
N MET A 1 -55.78 -21.03 10.38
CA MET A 1 -54.46 -20.70 10.96
C MET A 1 -53.48 -21.76 10.50
N THR A 2 -52.94 -21.59 9.30
CA THR A 2 -51.99 -22.52 8.67
C THR A 2 -50.58 -22.01 8.93
N ALA A 3 -49.80 -22.78 9.69
CA ALA A 3 -48.42 -22.47 10.05
C ALA A 3 -47.51 -22.57 8.81
N THR A 4 -46.80 -21.48 8.52
CA THR A 4 -45.71 -21.42 7.54
C THR A 4 -44.49 -22.14 8.12
N PRO A 5 -43.82 -23.04 7.37
CA PRO A 5 -42.58 -23.64 7.85
C PRO A 5 -41.44 -22.62 7.75
N GLN A 6 -40.74 -22.40 8.87
CA GLN A 6 -39.50 -21.63 8.91
C GLN A 6 -38.43 -22.36 8.10
N GLY A 7 -38.04 -21.76 6.97
CA GLY A 7 -36.88 -22.19 6.19
C GLY A 7 -35.61 -21.96 6.99
N SER A 8 -34.79 -23.01 7.09
CA SER A 8 -33.42 -22.93 7.58
C SER A 8 -32.61 -21.91 6.75
N PRO A 9 -31.74 -21.11 7.38
CA PRO A 9 -30.87 -20.22 6.62
C PRO A 9 -29.88 -21.06 5.81
N SER A 10 -29.91 -20.85 4.49
CA SER A 10 -28.96 -21.40 3.52
C SER A 10 -27.53 -20.90 3.84
N PRO A 11 -26.47 -21.73 3.74
CA PRO A 11 -25.09 -21.34 4.03
C PRO A 11 -24.46 -20.58 2.86
N LEU A 12 -25.11 -19.51 2.40
CA LEU A 12 -24.61 -18.63 1.37
C LEU A 12 -24.44 -17.24 1.96
N THR A 13 -23.22 -16.71 1.85
CA THR A 13 -22.72 -15.38 2.25
C THR A 13 -22.28 -15.19 3.72
N ALA A 14 -21.30 -15.98 4.16
CA ALA A 14 -20.24 -15.39 4.98
C ALA A 14 -19.40 -14.49 4.05
N PRO A 15 -19.02 -13.26 4.43
CA PRO A 15 -18.02 -12.50 3.68
C PRO A 15 -16.77 -13.36 3.55
N ALA A 16 -16.07 -13.30 2.41
CA ALA A 16 -14.77 -13.94 2.29
C ALA A 16 -13.88 -13.36 3.41
N GLU A 17 -13.58 -14.18 4.42
CA GLU A 17 -12.73 -13.80 5.54
C GLU A 17 -11.42 -13.20 5.01
N CYS A 18 -11.03 -12.06 5.59
CA CYS A 18 -9.83 -11.36 5.18
C CYS A 18 -8.62 -12.27 5.41
N ALA A 19 -7.72 -12.40 4.43
CA ALA A 19 -6.60 -13.33 4.54
C ALA A 19 -5.70 -13.03 5.77
N ASP A 20 -5.58 -11.76 6.15
CA ASP A 20 -4.89 -11.33 7.37
C ASP A 20 -5.64 -11.71 8.65
N GLU A 21 -6.98 -11.71 8.66
CA GLU A 21 -7.78 -12.14 9.83
C GLU A 21 -7.49 -13.61 10.15
N ILE A 22 -7.61 -14.47 9.14
CA ILE A 22 -7.30 -15.90 9.19
C ILE A 22 -5.85 -16.16 9.65
N PHE A 23 -4.91 -15.30 9.28
CA PHE A 23 -3.49 -15.41 9.67
C PHE A 23 -3.24 -14.97 11.12
N LEU A 24 -4.06 -14.05 11.64
CA LEU A 24 -3.88 -13.44 12.96
C LEU A 24 -4.76 -14.08 14.06
N GLU A 25 -5.58 -15.08 13.73
CA GLU A 25 -6.44 -15.83 14.66
C GLU A 25 -5.70 -16.61 15.76
N GLY A 26 -4.37 -16.64 15.72
CA GLY A 26 -3.56 -17.37 16.68
C GLY A 26 -3.31 -18.83 16.25
N PRO A 27 -2.98 -19.74 17.20
CA PRO A 27 -2.54 -21.08 16.85
C PRO A 27 -3.62 -21.92 16.16
N ARG A 28 -3.32 -22.41 14.96
CA ARG A 28 -4.19 -23.30 14.19
C ARG A 28 -3.56 -24.67 13.95
N SER A 29 -4.27 -25.55 13.26
CA SER A 29 -3.72 -26.87 12.94
C SER A 29 -2.50 -26.73 12.03
N ARG A 30 -1.50 -27.62 12.20
CA ARG A 30 -0.27 -27.61 11.40
C ARG A 30 -0.53 -27.66 9.90
N PHE A 31 -1.62 -28.32 9.50
CA PHE A 31 -2.02 -28.42 8.10
C PHE A 31 -2.55 -27.08 7.57
N GLU A 32 -3.39 -26.39 8.33
CA GLU A 32 -3.87 -25.06 7.97
C GLU A 32 -2.74 -24.03 7.91
N GLU A 33 -1.83 -24.05 8.87
CA GLU A 33 -0.63 -23.22 8.86
C GLU A 33 0.21 -23.46 7.60
N PHE A 34 0.39 -24.73 7.22
CA PHE A 34 1.07 -25.08 5.98
C PHE A 34 0.37 -24.51 4.74
N ILE A 35 -0.95 -24.60 4.66
CA ILE A 35 -1.72 -24.00 3.56
C ILE A 35 -1.57 -22.48 3.54
N THR A 36 -1.60 -21.83 4.70
CA THR A 36 -1.38 -20.38 4.83
C THR A 36 0.01 -19.99 4.35
N LEU A 37 1.06 -20.74 4.72
CA LEU A 37 2.43 -20.52 4.22
C LEU A 37 2.50 -20.59 2.69
N LEU A 38 1.82 -21.55 2.05
CA LEU A 38 1.75 -21.64 0.58
C LEU A 38 1.06 -20.42 -0.05
N ARG A 39 0.02 -19.87 0.60
CA ARG A 39 -0.68 -18.66 0.15
C ARG A 39 0.22 -17.42 0.26
N VAL A 40 0.93 -17.27 1.38
CA VAL A 40 1.91 -16.19 1.60
C VAL A 40 3.04 -16.28 0.58
N MET A 41 3.58 -17.49 0.35
CA MET A 41 4.60 -17.73 -0.67
C MET A 41 4.12 -17.30 -2.06
N ARG A 42 2.87 -17.64 -2.42
CA ARG A 42 2.28 -17.24 -3.70
C ARG A 42 2.23 -15.71 -3.85
N ASP A 43 1.92 -14.97 -2.79
CA ASP A 43 1.92 -13.51 -2.85
C ASP A 43 3.32 -12.93 -3.04
N PHE A 44 4.33 -13.47 -2.35
CA PHE A 44 5.72 -13.11 -2.63
C PHE A 44 6.13 -13.40 -4.08
N LEU A 45 5.79 -14.59 -4.61
CA LEU A 45 6.11 -14.95 -5.99
C LEU A 45 5.44 -14.00 -6.99
N ARG A 46 4.17 -13.62 -6.75
CA ARG A 46 3.45 -12.63 -7.56
C ARG A 46 4.13 -11.27 -7.50
N GLY A 47 4.42 -10.78 -6.29
CA GLY A 47 5.14 -9.53 -6.06
C GLY A 47 6.47 -9.49 -6.78
N PHE A 48 7.31 -10.51 -6.58
CA PHE A 48 8.62 -10.60 -7.20
C PHE A 48 8.54 -10.62 -8.72
N ARG A 49 7.58 -11.34 -9.31
CA ARG A 49 7.41 -11.39 -10.77
C ARG A 49 6.96 -10.07 -11.36
N VAL A 50 5.94 -9.43 -10.78
CA VAL A 50 5.39 -8.17 -11.34
C VAL A 50 6.37 -7.01 -11.16
N LEU A 51 7.02 -6.96 -9.99
CA LEU A 51 7.94 -5.88 -9.61
C LEU A 51 9.38 -6.14 -10.05
N HIS A 52 9.71 -7.26 -10.69
CA HIS A 52 11.10 -7.57 -11.06
C HIS A 52 11.77 -6.49 -11.93
N PHE A 53 11.04 -5.93 -12.90
CA PHE A 53 11.57 -5.04 -13.94
C PHE A 53 11.18 -3.57 -13.77
N VAL A 54 10.73 -3.18 -12.57
CA VAL A 54 10.25 -1.80 -12.33
C VAL A 54 11.38 -0.77 -12.31
N GLY A 55 12.64 -1.20 -12.19
CA GLY A 55 13.80 -0.30 -12.10
C GLY A 55 13.86 0.43 -10.75
N PRO A 56 14.69 1.48 -10.63
CA PRO A 56 14.83 2.21 -9.37
C PRO A 56 13.50 2.89 -9.02
N CYS A 57 12.90 2.54 -7.88
CA CYS A 57 11.62 3.09 -7.45
C CYS A 57 11.76 4.04 -6.27
N VAL A 58 10.84 5.01 -6.22
CA VAL A 58 10.53 5.78 -5.02
C VAL A 58 9.08 5.50 -4.67
N THR A 59 8.82 5.06 -3.44
CA THR A 59 7.44 4.82 -2.99
C THR A 59 6.87 6.08 -2.36
N VAL A 60 5.66 6.42 -2.76
CA VAL A 60 4.90 7.55 -2.22
C VAL A 60 3.75 7.03 -1.37
N PHE A 61 3.68 7.52 -0.13
CA PHE A 61 2.59 7.28 0.79
C PHE A 61 1.79 8.56 1.05
N GLY A 62 0.50 8.41 1.31
CA GLY A 62 -0.37 9.51 1.73
C GLY A 62 -1.83 9.09 1.81
N SER A 63 -2.69 10.05 2.16
CA SER A 63 -4.11 9.81 2.36
C SER A 63 -4.83 9.34 1.09
N ALA A 64 -5.61 8.26 1.22
CA ALA A 64 -6.57 7.82 0.19
C ALA A 64 -7.83 8.73 0.10
N ARG A 65 -8.01 9.66 1.04
CA ARG A 65 -9.23 10.47 1.21
C ARG A 65 -9.10 11.89 0.67
N VAL A 66 -7.89 12.31 0.30
CA VAL A 66 -7.65 13.64 -0.25
C VAL A 66 -8.31 13.76 -1.63
N LYS A 67 -9.06 14.84 -1.82
CA LYS A 67 -9.74 15.13 -3.09
C LYS A 67 -8.82 15.86 -4.08
N ILE A 68 -9.19 15.81 -5.36
CA ILE A 68 -8.40 16.37 -6.48
C ILE A 68 -8.20 17.89 -6.42
N ASP A 69 -9.10 18.61 -5.76
CA ASP A 69 -9.06 20.06 -5.54
C ASP A 69 -8.15 20.48 -4.37
N SER A 70 -7.68 19.51 -3.58
CA SER A 70 -6.80 19.79 -2.44
C SER A 70 -5.41 20.26 -2.91
N PRO A 71 -4.79 21.24 -2.22
CA PRO A 71 -3.41 21.63 -2.49
C PRO A 71 -2.44 20.44 -2.30
N TYR A 72 -2.74 19.49 -1.42
CA TYR A 72 -1.92 18.29 -1.24
C TYR A 72 -1.99 17.32 -2.41
N TYR A 73 -3.13 17.25 -3.12
CA TYR A 73 -3.24 16.45 -4.34
C TYR A 73 -2.33 17.03 -5.42
N GLU A 74 -2.40 18.34 -5.66
CA GLU A 74 -1.57 18.99 -6.67
C GLU A 74 -0.07 18.92 -6.30
N LEU A 75 0.27 19.06 -5.01
CA LEU A 75 1.63 18.85 -4.53
C LEU A 75 2.13 17.43 -4.80
N ALA A 76 1.31 16.41 -4.50
CA ALA A 76 1.65 15.01 -4.77
C ALA A 76 1.84 14.74 -6.27
N ARG A 77 1.01 15.35 -7.12
CA ARG A 77 1.11 15.26 -8.58
C ARG A 77 2.41 15.88 -9.10
N LYS A 78 2.75 17.09 -8.65
CA LYS A 78 4.04 17.74 -9.01
C LYS A 78 5.24 16.93 -8.54
N MET A 79 5.16 16.39 -7.32
CA MET A 79 6.21 15.54 -6.76
C MET A 79 6.37 14.24 -7.56
N GLY A 80 5.27 13.55 -7.92
CA GLY A 80 5.31 12.34 -8.75
C GLY A 80 5.92 12.61 -10.14
N ALA A 81 5.59 13.75 -10.75
CA ALA A 81 6.23 14.19 -11.99
C ALA A 81 7.74 14.46 -11.82
N ALA A 82 8.15 15.07 -10.71
CA ALA A 82 9.54 15.35 -10.42
C ALA A 82 10.35 14.05 -10.22
N ILE A 83 9.83 13.08 -9.46
CA ILE A 83 10.43 11.75 -9.29
C ILE A 83 10.62 11.07 -10.66
N ALA A 84 9.57 11.08 -11.49
CA ALA A 84 9.62 10.48 -12.81
C ALA A 84 10.65 11.12 -13.74
N ARG A 85 10.79 12.46 -13.72
CA ARG A 85 11.80 13.19 -14.50
C ARG A 85 13.23 12.86 -14.09
N LEU A 86 13.44 12.46 -12.84
CA LEU A 86 14.74 11.98 -12.35
C LEU A 86 15.05 10.54 -12.81
N GLY A 87 14.15 9.89 -13.56
CA GLY A 87 14.32 8.52 -14.07
C GLY A 87 13.85 7.43 -13.11
N PHE A 88 13.31 7.80 -11.95
CA PHE A 88 12.73 6.85 -11.01
C PHE A 88 11.32 6.43 -11.42
N THR A 89 10.96 5.20 -11.10
CA THR A 89 9.59 4.72 -11.15
C THR A 89 8.85 5.17 -9.90
N VAL A 90 7.64 5.70 -10.07
CA VAL A 90 6.77 6.04 -8.92
C VAL A 90 5.98 4.80 -8.52
N MET A 91 6.16 4.36 -7.27
CA MET A 91 5.41 3.27 -6.67
C MET A 91 4.45 3.81 -5.62
N THR A 92 3.22 3.28 -5.55
CA THR A 92 2.24 3.65 -4.52
C THR A 92 1.45 2.41 -4.06
N GLY A 93 0.52 2.60 -3.12
CA GLY A 93 -0.50 1.58 -2.81
C GLY A 93 -1.55 1.38 -3.90
N GLY A 94 -1.56 2.18 -4.96
CA GLY A 94 -2.47 2.04 -6.10
C GLY A 94 -3.92 2.51 -5.87
N GLY A 95 -4.24 3.02 -4.68
CA GLY A 95 -5.56 3.56 -4.35
C GLY A 95 -5.78 5.01 -4.82
N PRO A 96 -6.91 5.64 -4.41
CA PRO A 96 -7.26 7.01 -4.74
C PRO A 96 -6.46 8.05 -3.93
N GLY A 97 -6.79 9.33 -4.11
CA GLY A 97 -6.25 10.44 -3.34
C GLY A 97 -4.78 10.73 -3.66
N ILE A 98 -3.94 10.81 -2.62
CA ILE A 98 -2.51 11.14 -2.80
C ILE A 98 -1.78 10.09 -3.65
N MET A 99 -2.13 8.81 -3.49
CA MET A 99 -1.53 7.72 -4.27
C MET A 99 -1.82 7.93 -5.76
N GLU A 100 -3.09 8.14 -6.11
CA GLU A 100 -3.50 8.49 -7.48
C GLU A 100 -2.78 9.73 -8.00
N ALA A 101 -2.71 10.80 -7.21
CA ALA A 101 -2.06 12.04 -7.62
C ALA A 101 -0.59 11.82 -8.01
N ALA A 102 0.16 11.09 -7.19
CA ALA A 102 1.55 10.76 -7.46
C ALA A 102 1.70 9.89 -8.72
N ASN A 103 0.86 8.86 -8.87
CA ASN A 103 0.84 8.01 -10.07
C ASN A 103 0.53 8.82 -11.32
N ARG A 104 -0.48 9.69 -11.25
CA ARG A 104 -0.87 10.59 -12.33
C ARG A 104 0.27 11.53 -12.72
N GLY A 105 0.92 12.14 -11.73
CA GLY A 105 2.07 13.02 -11.95
C GLY A 105 3.19 12.33 -12.73
N ALA A 106 3.49 11.08 -12.39
CA ALA A 106 4.45 10.29 -13.14
C ALA A 106 4.01 10.08 -14.60
N LYS A 107 2.75 9.73 -14.82
CA LYS A 107 2.18 9.50 -16.16
C LYS A 107 2.14 10.77 -17.01
N ASP A 108 1.86 11.94 -16.42
CA ASP A 108 1.79 13.22 -17.12
C ASP A 108 3.11 13.58 -17.83
N VAL A 109 4.24 13.05 -17.35
CA VAL A 109 5.57 13.28 -17.92
C VAL A 109 6.13 12.04 -18.63
N GLY A 110 5.29 11.04 -18.93
CA GLY A 110 5.68 9.80 -19.61
C GLY A 110 6.51 8.84 -18.74
N GLY A 111 6.55 9.06 -17.42
CA GLY A 111 7.24 8.21 -16.47
C GLY A 111 6.54 6.87 -16.20
N ARG A 112 7.25 5.99 -15.52
CA ARG A 112 6.73 4.69 -15.05
C ARG A 112 6.00 4.84 -13.72
N SER A 113 4.85 4.18 -13.63
CA SER A 113 3.95 4.26 -12.48
C SER A 113 3.43 2.87 -12.11
N VAL A 114 3.62 2.45 -10.87
CA VAL A 114 3.25 1.11 -10.39
C VAL A 114 2.50 1.15 -9.06
N GLY A 115 1.63 0.17 -8.86
CA GLY A 115 0.83 0.02 -7.66
C GLY A 115 1.08 -1.32 -6.98
N CYS A 116 1.21 -1.31 -5.65
CA CYS A 116 1.15 -2.48 -4.79
C CYS A 116 -0.10 -2.37 -3.92
N ASN A 117 -1.23 -2.85 -4.46
CA ASN A 117 -2.54 -2.75 -3.83
C ASN A 117 -2.77 -3.90 -2.83
N ILE A 118 -3.66 -3.70 -1.87
CA ILE A 118 -4.08 -4.68 -0.86
C ILE A 118 -5.56 -4.98 -1.05
N GLU A 119 -5.93 -6.25 -0.93
CA GLU A 119 -7.33 -6.66 -0.89
C GLU A 119 -7.98 -6.21 0.42
N LEU A 120 -9.10 -5.50 0.32
CA LEU A 120 -9.88 -5.01 1.46
C LEU A 120 -11.33 -5.38 1.26
N ALA A 121 -12.07 -5.53 2.38
CA ALA A 121 -13.49 -5.86 2.37
C ALA A 121 -14.35 -4.82 1.62
N SER A 122 -13.95 -3.54 1.68
CA SER A 122 -14.44 -2.51 0.78
C SER A 122 -13.44 -2.31 -0.35
N GLU A 123 -13.87 -2.61 -1.57
CA GLU A 123 -12.99 -2.62 -2.74
C GLU A 123 -12.40 -1.22 -3.00
N GLN A 124 -11.08 -1.09 -2.89
CA GLN A 124 -10.35 0.04 -3.46
C GLN A 124 -9.95 -0.32 -4.88
N ALA A 125 -10.71 0.19 -5.85
CA ALA A 125 -10.34 0.11 -7.25
C ALA A 125 -8.95 0.72 -7.46
N ALA A 126 -8.11 0.01 -8.20
CA ALA A 126 -6.81 0.53 -8.60
C ALA A 126 -7.00 1.79 -9.46
N ASN A 127 -6.22 2.83 -9.20
CA ASN A 127 -6.34 4.07 -9.95
C ASN A 127 -5.90 3.90 -11.42
N PRO A 128 -6.41 4.73 -12.36
CA PRO A 128 -6.21 4.51 -13.80
C PRO A 128 -4.81 4.91 -14.31
N TYR A 129 -3.92 5.39 -13.45
CA TYR A 129 -2.60 5.92 -13.82
C TYR A 129 -1.47 4.91 -13.54
N LEU A 130 -1.79 3.62 -13.46
CA LEU A 130 -0.84 2.54 -13.20
C LEU A 130 -0.49 1.79 -14.48
N ASP A 131 0.80 1.63 -14.78
CA ASP A 131 1.27 0.74 -15.84
C ASP A 131 1.16 -0.74 -15.42
N ARG A 132 1.38 -0.98 -14.12
CA ARG A 132 1.26 -2.30 -13.50
C ARG A 132 0.72 -2.14 -12.09
N CYS A 133 -0.18 -3.05 -11.70
CA CYS A 133 -0.66 -3.15 -10.34
C CYS A 133 -0.54 -4.61 -9.89
N VAL A 134 0.08 -4.83 -8.73
CA VAL A 134 0.08 -6.12 -8.07
C VAL A 134 -0.84 -6.04 -6.86
N ARG A 135 -1.75 -7.01 -6.74
CA ARG A 135 -2.70 -7.09 -5.62
C ARG A 135 -2.24 -8.15 -4.64
N MET A 136 -2.04 -7.75 -3.40
CA MET A 136 -1.67 -8.59 -2.26
C MET A 136 -2.90 -8.95 -1.44
N HIS A 137 -2.85 -10.09 -0.77
CA HIS A 137 -3.87 -10.54 0.18
C HIS A 137 -3.40 -10.29 1.61
N TYR A 138 -2.08 -10.27 1.85
CA TYR A 138 -1.49 -10.10 3.17
C TYR A 138 -0.79 -8.74 3.31
N PHE A 139 -1.11 -7.98 4.35
CA PHE A 139 -0.53 -6.66 4.62
C PHE A 139 1.00 -6.70 4.76
N PHE A 140 1.53 -7.66 5.51
CA PHE A 140 2.97 -7.74 5.76
C PHE A 140 3.78 -8.06 4.49
N VAL A 141 3.21 -8.82 3.56
CA VAL A 141 3.85 -9.09 2.26
C VAL A 141 3.91 -7.82 1.43
N ARG A 142 2.83 -7.05 1.39
CA ARG A 142 2.77 -5.76 0.70
C ARG A 142 3.85 -4.80 1.23
N LYS A 143 3.93 -4.64 2.55
CA LYS A 143 4.93 -3.78 3.22
C LYS A 143 6.36 -4.17 2.87
N ALA A 144 6.67 -5.46 2.99
CA ALA A 144 7.98 -6.00 2.62
C ALA A 144 8.36 -5.69 1.16
N LEU A 145 7.40 -5.78 0.23
CA LEU A 145 7.64 -5.47 -1.18
C LEU A 145 7.85 -3.97 -1.42
N LEU A 146 7.08 -3.10 -0.76
CA LEU A 146 7.21 -1.65 -0.87
C LEU A 146 8.61 -1.19 -0.44
N VAL A 147 9.12 -1.71 0.68
CA VAL A 147 10.49 -1.42 1.14
C VAL A 147 11.54 -2.02 0.19
N LYS A 148 11.41 -3.31 -0.15
CA LYS A 148 12.40 -4.06 -0.95
C LYS A 148 12.72 -3.42 -2.31
N TYR A 149 11.71 -2.89 -3.00
CA TYR A 149 11.86 -2.35 -4.35
C TYR A 149 12.11 -0.83 -4.38
N SER A 150 12.05 -0.16 -3.23
CA SER A 150 12.25 1.28 -3.14
C SER A 150 13.67 1.64 -2.77
N TYR A 151 14.11 2.80 -3.25
CA TYR A 151 15.35 3.45 -2.83
C TYR A 151 15.11 4.58 -1.83
N ALA A 152 13.89 5.12 -1.83
CA ALA A 152 13.49 6.22 -0.96
C ALA A 152 11.98 6.16 -0.74
N PHE A 153 11.53 6.75 0.36
CA PHE A 153 10.13 7.02 0.63
C PHE A 153 9.83 8.51 0.60
N VAL A 154 8.69 8.86 0.02
CA VAL A 154 8.08 10.19 0.17
C VAL A 154 6.78 10.04 0.93
N VAL A 155 6.67 10.76 2.03
CA VAL A 155 5.56 10.70 2.97
C VAL A 155 4.78 12.01 2.91
N MET A 156 3.63 11.96 2.26
CA MET A 156 2.68 13.06 2.12
C MET A 156 1.62 12.99 3.22
N PRO A 157 0.87 14.08 3.51
CA PRO A 157 -0.17 14.09 4.53
C PRO A 157 -1.13 12.91 4.42
N GLY A 158 -1.30 12.21 5.55
CA GLY A 158 -1.89 10.88 5.59
C GLY A 158 -2.35 10.48 6.99
N GLY A 159 -3.12 9.39 7.04
CA GLY A 159 -3.66 8.84 8.28
C GLY A 159 -2.82 7.68 8.81
N ALA A 160 -3.47 6.79 9.58
CA ALA A 160 -2.83 5.64 10.22
C ALA A 160 -2.00 4.77 9.26
N GLY A 161 -2.52 4.43 8.07
CA GLY A 161 -1.76 3.63 7.11
C GLY A 161 -0.50 4.33 6.57
N THR A 162 -0.49 5.66 6.50
CA THR A 162 0.72 6.42 6.11
C THR A 162 1.74 6.45 7.25
N LEU A 163 1.27 6.60 8.49
CA LEU A 163 2.10 6.55 9.69
C LEU A 163 2.72 5.17 9.90
N ASP A 164 1.95 4.11 9.68
CA ASP A 164 2.40 2.71 9.76
C ASP A 164 3.62 2.45 8.86
N GLU A 165 3.54 2.84 7.59
CA GLU A 165 4.65 2.71 6.63
C GLU A 165 5.84 3.63 6.97
N LEU A 166 5.58 4.85 7.46
CA LEU A 166 6.62 5.77 7.92
C LEU A 166 7.42 5.17 9.10
N PHE A 167 6.75 4.72 10.15
CA PHE A 167 7.40 4.20 11.35
C PHE A 167 8.05 2.83 11.14
N GLU A 168 7.52 2.01 10.23
CA GLU A 168 8.20 0.79 9.78
C GLU A 168 9.56 1.13 9.15
N ALA A 169 9.60 2.08 8.21
CA ALA A 169 10.85 2.52 7.58
C ALA A 169 11.83 3.12 8.59
N VAL A 170 11.36 3.98 9.50
CA VAL A 170 12.19 4.58 10.56
C VAL A 170 12.81 3.49 11.44
N THR A 171 12.01 2.51 11.85
CA THR A 171 12.48 1.39 12.69
C THR A 171 13.51 0.53 11.94
N LEU A 172 13.31 0.26 10.65
CA LEU A 172 14.28 -0.48 9.83
C LEU A 172 15.61 0.27 9.66
N ILE A 173 15.58 1.60 9.58
CA ILE A 173 16.79 2.45 9.52
C ILE A 173 17.50 2.43 10.88
N GLN A 174 16.77 2.69 11.97
CA GLN A 174 17.32 2.74 13.34
C GLN A 174 17.99 1.42 13.74
N THR A 175 17.40 0.29 13.33
CA THR A 175 17.94 -1.06 13.60
C THR A 175 19.01 -1.50 12.59
N GLY A 176 19.35 -0.67 11.61
CA GLY A 176 20.37 -0.94 10.60
C GLY A 176 20.01 -2.02 9.59
N LYS A 177 18.72 -2.39 9.49
CA LYS A 177 18.21 -3.37 8.51
C LYS A 177 18.19 -2.82 7.10
N ILE A 178 18.01 -1.50 6.95
CA ILE A 178 18.21 -0.77 5.69
C ILE A 178 19.23 0.34 5.89
N LYS A 179 20.07 0.58 4.88
CA LYS A 179 21.12 1.62 4.88
C LYS A 179 20.95 2.49 3.65
N ASN A 180 21.27 3.78 3.77
CA ASN A 180 21.18 4.76 2.68
C ASN A 180 19.77 4.88 2.08
N PHE A 181 18.75 4.91 2.94
CA PHE A 181 17.35 4.97 2.54
C PHE A 181 16.73 6.30 3.00
N PRO A 182 16.69 7.34 2.15
CA PRO A 182 16.10 8.62 2.53
C PRO A 182 14.58 8.52 2.67
N ILE A 183 14.06 9.14 3.74
CA ILE A 183 12.64 9.38 3.96
C ILE A 183 12.41 10.89 3.85
N VAL A 184 11.57 11.30 2.91
CA VAL A 184 11.23 12.71 2.67
C VAL A 184 9.81 12.96 3.15
N ILE A 185 9.64 13.81 4.15
CA ILE A 185 8.33 14.21 4.65
C ILE A 185 7.91 15.51 3.96
N MET A 186 6.72 15.52 3.37
CA MET A 186 6.16 16.67 2.67
C MET A 186 4.87 17.17 3.33
N GLY A 187 4.64 18.48 3.23
CA GLY A 187 3.51 19.14 3.94
C GLY A 187 3.82 19.29 5.42
N THR A 188 4.96 19.89 5.76
CA THR A 188 5.48 20.02 7.13
C THR A 188 4.47 20.60 8.13
N ASP A 189 3.60 21.51 7.70
CA ASP A 189 2.55 22.08 8.55
C ASP A 189 1.59 21.01 9.10
N TYR A 190 1.28 19.99 8.30
CA TYR A 190 0.45 18.85 8.71
C TYR A 190 1.16 17.97 9.75
N TRP A 191 2.48 17.84 9.63
CA TRP A 191 3.28 16.95 10.47
C TRP A 191 3.84 17.60 11.73
N LYS A 192 3.60 18.90 11.93
CA LYS A 192 4.23 19.70 12.98
C LYS A 192 4.06 19.10 14.38
N GLU A 193 2.84 18.69 14.73
CA GLU A 193 2.55 18.10 16.04
C GLU A 193 3.21 16.73 16.23
N LEU A 194 3.23 15.91 15.17
CA LEU A 194 3.88 14.61 15.21
C LEU A 194 5.39 14.73 15.35
N ILE A 195 6.00 15.64 14.59
CA ILE A 195 7.45 15.89 14.66
C ILE A 195 7.80 16.37 16.08
N GLY A 196 7.04 17.33 16.63
CA GLY A 196 7.25 17.79 18.00
C GLY A 196 7.00 16.75 19.09
N PHE A 197 6.34 15.62 18.79
CA PHE A 197 6.21 14.49 19.71
C PHE A 197 7.39 13.51 19.64
N ILE A 198 8.03 13.40 18.47
CA ILE A 198 9.15 12.47 18.23
C ILE A 198 10.50 13.10 18.64
N ASP A 199 10.62 14.42 18.55
CA ASP A 199 11.77 15.21 19.03
C ASP A 199 11.91 15.16 20.56
#